data_AF-A0A9N8WTN6-F1
#
_entry.id   AF-A0A9N8WTN6-F1
#
_cell.length_a   1.000
_cell.length_b   1.000
_cell.length_c   1.000
_cell.angle_alpha   90.00
_cell.angle_beta   90.00
_cell.angle_gamma   90.00
#
_symmetry.space_group_name_H-M   'P 1'
#
loop_
_entity.id
_entity.type
_entity.pdbx_description
1 polymer ?
#
loop_
_entity_poly.entity_id
_entity_poly.type
_entity_poly.pdbx_seq_one_letter_code
_entity_poly.pdbx_strand_id
1 'polypeptide(L)' 'MVEIVSRLLFIIRKSANWCLIGFLNESKEEPFQLKVDLYLRSLRWIINYEKGFRKEKSQLLYNKYNSKE' A
#
# COMPACT_ATOMS: atom_id res chain seq x y z
N MET A 1 -16.45 -12.12 5.31
CA MET A 1 -15.66 -12.23 4.06
C MET A 1 -15.78 -10.99 3.17
N VAL A 2 -16.98 -10.47 2.91
CA VAL A 2 -17.23 -9.28 2.04
C VAL A 2 -16.47 -8.03 2.51
N GLU A 3 -16.42 -7.79 3.81
CA GLU A 3 -15.80 -6.58 4.39
C GLU A 3 -14.27 -6.56 4.27
N ILE A 4 -13.64 -7.74 4.33
CA ILE A 4 -12.19 -7.91 4.18
C ILE A 4 -11.76 -7.65 2.73
N VAL A 5 -12.51 -8.18 1.76
CA VAL A 5 -12.24 -7.98 0.34
C VAL A 5 -12.45 -6.52 -0.06
N SER A 6 -13.52 -5.88 0.43
CA SER A 6 -13.79 -4.46 0.22
C SER A 6 -12.70 -3.56 0.83
N ARG A 7 -12.18 -3.88 2.02
CA ARG A 7 -11.05 -3.18 2.63
C ARG A 7 -9.76 -3.35 1.85
N LEU A 8 -9.43 -4.56 1.42
CA LEU A 8 -8.24 -4.82 0.60
C LEU A 8 -8.29 -4.06 -0.74
N LEU A 9 -9.46 -4.03 -1.38
CA LEU A 9 -9.66 -3.29 -2.62
C LEU A 9 -9.51 -1.77 -2.43
N PHE A 10 -10.03 -1.24 -1.31
CA PHE A 10 -9.87 0.17 -0.94
C PHE A 10 -8.38 0.55 -0.77
N ILE A 11 -7.64 -0.28 -0.03
CA ILE A 11 -6.21 -0.07 0.23
C ILE A 11 -5.42 -0.06 -1.09
N ILE A 12 -5.64 -1.05 -1.97
CA ILE A 12 -4.93 -1.17 -3.26
C ILE A 12 -5.22 0.01 -4.19
N ARG A 13 -6.47 0.48 -4.26
CA ARG A 13 -6.83 1.60 -5.15
C ARG A 13 -6.16 2.91 -4.70
N LYS A 14 -6.06 3.13 -3.39
CA LYS A 14 -5.55 4.40 -2.84
C LYS A 14 -4.04 4.41 -2.61
N SER A 15 -3.39 3.27 -2.36
CA SER A 15 -1.95 3.22 -2.06
C SER A 15 -1.07 3.69 -3.22
N ALA A 16 -1.49 3.52 -4.48
CA ALA A 16 -0.79 4.08 -5.64
C ALA A 16 -0.94 5.61 -5.75
N ASN A 17 -2.01 6.19 -5.18
CA ASN A 17 -2.23 7.63 -5.21
C ASN A 17 -1.56 8.34 -4.03
N TRP A 18 -1.48 7.70 -2.86
CA TRP A 18 -0.95 8.31 -1.65
C TRP A 18 0.49 7.95 -1.32
N CYS A 19 1.19 8.94 -0.75
CA CYS A 19 2.38 8.70 0.03
C CYS A 19 2.05 7.93 1.33
N LEU A 20 3.04 7.29 1.94
CA LEU A 20 2.91 6.53 3.19
C LEU A 20 2.13 7.29 4.27
N ILE A 21 2.40 8.59 4.43
CA ILE A 21 1.72 9.44 5.42
C ILE A 21 0.20 9.51 5.18
N GLY A 22 -0.23 9.65 3.92
CA GLY A 22 -1.65 9.65 3.57
C GLY A 22 -2.34 8.33 3.90
N PHE A 23 -1.65 7.22 3.67
CA PHE A 23 -2.14 5.90 4.03
C PHE A 23 -2.26 5.72 5.55
N LEU A 24 -1.23 6.15 6.31
CA LEU A 24 -1.22 6.03 7.76
C LEU A 24 -2.33 6.85 8.44
N ASN A 25 -2.64 8.04 7.90
CA ASN A 25 -3.70 8.91 8.43
C ASN A 25 -5.10 8.35 8.21
N GLU A 26 -5.35 7.65 7.09
CA GLU A 26 -6.67 7.03 6.84
C GLU A 26 -6.79 5.61 7.39
N SER A 27 -5.67 4.93 7.66
CA SER A 27 -5.68 3.58 8.21
C SER A 27 -6.13 3.57 9.67
N LYS A 28 -7.21 2.83 9.93
CA LYS A 28 -7.76 2.57 11.27
C LYS A 28 -7.12 1.34 11.94
N GLU A 29 -6.20 0.66 11.26
CA GLU A 29 -5.65 -0.61 11.74
C GLU A 29 -4.57 -0.38 12.79
N GLU A 30 -4.76 -0.87 14.00
CA GLU A 30 -3.72 -0.82 15.03
C GLU A 30 -3.11 -2.22 15.20
N PRO A 31 -1.80 -2.32 15.53
CA PRO A 31 -0.85 -1.25 15.85
C PRO A 31 -0.21 -0.57 14.61
N PHE A 32 0.51 0.53 14.81
CA PHE A 32 1.27 1.24 13.75
C PHE A 32 2.07 0.31 12.80
N GLN A 33 2.74 -0.71 13.36
CA GLN A 33 3.50 -1.70 12.57
C GLN A 33 2.61 -2.44 11.57
N LEU A 34 1.39 -2.80 11.95
CA LEU A 34 0.42 -3.44 11.06
C LEU A 34 0.04 -2.52 9.90
N LYS A 35 -0.09 -1.20 10.14
CA LYS A 35 -0.34 -0.22 9.06
C LYS A 35 0.79 -0.22 8.04
N VAL A 36 2.03 -0.19 8.50
CA VAL A 36 3.21 -0.20 7.63
C VAL A 36 3.27 -1.48 6.81
N ASP A 37 3.06 -2.64 7.45
CA ASP A 37 3.04 -3.93 6.78
C ASP A 37 1.94 -4.03 5.71
N LEU A 38 0.73 -3.57 6.02
CA LEU A 38 -0.38 -3.53 5.07
C LEU A 38 -0.05 -2.64 3.88
N TYR A 39 0.51 -1.45 4.12
CA TYR A 39 0.93 -0.56 3.04
C TYR A 39 1.96 -1.21 2.12
N LEU A 40 3.02 -1.81 2.67
CA LEU A 40 4.07 -2.47 1.91
C LEU A 40 3.53 -3.68 1.13
N ARG A 41 2.63 -4.47 1.72
CA ARG A 41 1.98 -5.60 1.03
C ARG A 41 1.13 -5.12 -0.15
N SER A 42 0.43 -4.00 0.00
CA SER A 42 -0.40 -3.43 -1.07
C SER A 42 0.44 -2.85 -2.21
N LEU A 43 1.56 -2.18 -1.90
CA LEU A 43 2.52 -1.77 -2.92
C LEU A 43 3.08 -2.99 -3.68
N ARG A 44 3.47 -4.05 -2.98
CA ARG A 44 3.96 -5.30 -3.59
C ARG A 44 2.90 -5.95 -4.48
N TRP A 45 1.64 -5.95 -4.06
CA TRP A 45 0.54 -6.46 -4.88
C TRP A 45 0.41 -5.67 -6.19
N ILE A 46 0.42 -4.34 -6.13
CA ILE A 46 0.33 -3.48 -7.32
C ILE A 46 1.51 -3.70 -8.26
N ILE A 47 2.72 -3.85 -7.72
CA ILE A 47 3.93 -4.15 -8.50
C ILE A 47 3.78 -5.44 -9.32
N ASN A 48 3.18 -6.47 -8.71
CA ASN A 48 3.05 -7.81 -9.30
C ASN A 48 1.89 -7.92 -10.30
N TYR A 49 0.79 -7.18 -10.08
CA TYR A 49 -0.46 -7.40 -10.82
C TYR A 49 -0.92 -6.22 -11.69
N GLU A 50 -0.43 -5.00 -11.47
CA GLU A 50 -0.77 -3.84 -12.31
C GLU A 50 0.34 -3.49 -13.33
N LYS A 51 0.02 -2.59 -14.28
CA LYS A 51 0.93 -2.13 -15.34
C LYS A 51 0.97 -0.60 -15.40
N GLY A 52 1.97 -0.07 -16.10
CA GLY A 52 2.13 1.36 -16.35
C GLY A 52 2.41 2.18 -15.08
N PHE A 53 1.92 3.42 -15.07
CA PHE A 53 2.21 4.41 -14.02
C PHE A 53 1.99 3.90 -12.59
N ARG A 54 0.95 3.10 -12.35
CA ARG A 54 0.64 2.59 -11.01
C ARG A 54 1.67 1.59 -10.52
N LYS A 55 2.20 0.73 -11.41
CA LYS A 55 3.31 -0.19 -11.12
C LYS A 55 4.59 0.59 -10.83
N GLU A 56 4.95 1.51 -11.73
CA GLU A 56 6.19 2.30 -11.61
C GLU A 56 6.22 3.12 -10.32
N LYS A 57 5.13 3.83 -10.02
CA LYS A 57 5.00 4.59 -8.77
C LYS A 57 5.03 3.70 -7.54
N SER A 58 4.37 2.54 -7.57
CA SER A 58 4.41 1.60 -6.45
C SER A 58 5.80 1.01 -6.24
N GLN A 59 6.55 0.75 -7.31
CA GLN A 59 7.94 0.30 -7.23
C GLN A 59 8.84 1.37 -6.58
N LEU A 60 8.70 2.64 -6.98
CA LEU A 60 9.46 3.75 -6.39
C LEU A 60 9.16 3.89 -4.89
N LEU A 61 7.88 3.87 -4.50
CA LEU A 61 7.47 3.94 -3.10
C LEU A 61 7.95 2.73 -2.30
N TYR A 62 7.84 1.52 -2.87
CA TYR A 62 8.28 0.29 -2.22
C TYR A 62 9.79 0.33 -1.97
N ASN A 63 10.57 0.70 -2.99
CA ASN A 63 12.02 0.82 -2.85
C ASN A 63 12.41 1.86 -1.79
N LYS A 64 11.70 3.00 -1.72
CA LYS A 64 11.96 4.06 -0.74
C LYS A 64 11.76 3.63 0.72
N TYR A 65 10.72 2.83 1.00
CA TYR A 65 10.37 2.45 2.37
C TYR A 65 10.84 1.06 2.77
N ASN A 66 11.24 0.23 1.80
CA ASN A 66 11.81 -1.09 2.01
C ASN A 66 13.33 -1.11 1.78
N SER A 67 13.97 0.04 1.50
CA SER A 67 15.43 0.14 1.52
C SER A 67 15.92 0.00 2.96
N LYS A 68 16.71 -1.04 3.19
CA LYS A 68 17.54 -1.14 4.39
C LYS A 68 18.72 -0.18 4.20
N GLU A 69 18.56 1.04 4.68
CA GLU A 69 19.71 1.88 5.03
C GLU A 69 19.85 1.85 6.56
#